data_AF-A0A7J5DT48-F1
#
_entry.id   AF-A0A7J5DT48-F1
#
_cell.length_a   1.000
_cell.length_b   1.000
_cell.length_c   1.000
_cell.angle_alpha   90.00
_cell.angle_beta   90.00
_cell.angle_gamma   90.00
#
_symmetry.space_group_name_H-M   'P 1'
#
loop_
_entity.id
_entity.type
_entity.pdbx_description
1 polymer ?
#
loop_
_entity_poly.entity_id
_entity_poly.type
_entity_poly.pdbx_seq_one_letter_code
_entity_poly.pdbx_strand_id
1 'polypeptide(L)'
;MGALASRRPREVAQVERRRRGGRPMTASTDLDDTLANIRARAEAATPGPWRVDEIARVWADRDPAGWDAFHIAACHDSVGRACDDDEANAEFIAHARADVPRLLDLLDEQRDVIARVQALASEWAHQPTDYDEDTEQQIADGHALLAALDGADTTTTDGSEA
;
A
#
# COMPACT_ATOMS: atom_id res chain seq x y z
N MET A 1 -63.84 10.74 -37.27
CA MET A 1 -62.42 10.54 -37.64
C MET A 1 -61.57 10.87 -36.42
N GLY A 2 -60.66 9.97 -36.02
CA GLY A 2 -59.68 10.21 -34.95
C GLY A 2 -59.78 9.21 -33.81
N ALA A 3 -58.94 8.19 -33.85
CA ALA A 3 -58.91 7.04 -32.96
C ALA A 3 -57.77 7.13 -31.93
N LEU A 4 -57.94 6.38 -30.82
CA LEU A 4 -56.92 5.63 -30.04
C LEU A 4 -55.79 6.38 -29.32
N ALA A 5 -55.70 6.17 -27.99
CA ALA A 5 -54.57 5.54 -27.27
C ALA A 5 -54.65 5.89 -25.77
N SER A 6 -55.36 5.15 -24.92
CA SER A 6 -54.92 3.95 -24.17
C SER A 6 -53.44 3.89 -23.74
N ARG A 7 -53.24 4.15 -22.45
CA ARG A 7 -52.23 3.68 -21.47
C ARG A 7 -50.89 3.10 -21.97
N ARG A 8 -49.79 3.64 -21.42
CA ARG A 8 -48.66 2.84 -20.87
C ARG A 8 -48.05 3.52 -19.63
N PRO A 9 -47.89 2.84 -18.48
CA PRO A 9 -47.04 3.31 -17.39
C PRO A 9 -45.56 3.16 -17.78
N ARG A 10 -44.72 4.10 -17.34
CA ARG A 10 -43.26 4.00 -17.50
C ARG A 10 -42.73 2.93 -16.56
N GLU A 11 -42.23 1.88 -17.17
CA GLU A 11 -41.56 0.74 -16.57
C GLU A 11 -40.27 1.20 -15.86
N VAL A 12 -40.15 0.86 -14.59
CA VAL A 12 -38.98 1.08 -13.74
C VAL A 12 -37.90 0.11 -14.20
N ALA A 13 -36.88 0.61 -14.89
CA ALA A 13 -35.71 -0.19 -15.24
C ALA A 13 -34.86 -0.41 -13.97
N GLN A 14 -34.92 -1.62 -13.41
CA GLN A 14 -33.94 -2.07 -12.43
C GLN A 14 -32.57 -2.18 -13.11
N VAL A 15 -31.63 -1.35 -12.68
CA VAL A 15 -30.22 -1.49 -13.06
C VAL A 15 -29.64 -2.64 -12.25
N GLU A 16 -29.60 -3.82 -12.86
CA GLU A 16 -28.85 -4.96 -12.35
C GLU A 16 -27.37 -4.58 -12.29
N ARG A 17 -26.88 -4.34 -11.06
CA ARG A 17 -25.44 -4.25 -10.79
C ARG A 17 -24.83 -5.62 -11.07
N ARG A 18 -24.22 -5.77 -12.25
CA ARG A 18 -23.34 -6.89 -12.58
C ARG A 18 -22.26 -6.99 -11.50
N ARG A 19 -22.39 -8.00 -10.63
CA ARG A 19 -21.30 -8.49 -9.78
C ARG A 19 -20.19 -8.98 -10.71
N ARG A 20 -19.14 -8.17 -10.91
CA ARG A 20 -17.88 -8.69 -11.44
C ARG A 20 -17.27 -9.52 -10.31
N GLY A 21 -17.17 -10.83 -10.55
CA GLY A 21 -16.50 -11.76 -9.66
C GLY A 21 -15.10 -11.28 -9.35
N GLY A 22 -14.80 -11.15 -8.05
CA GLY A 22 -13.44 -11.07 -7.57
C GLY A 22 -12.74 -12.38 -7.93
N ARG A 23 -11.79 -12.30 -8.87
CA ARG A 23 -10.77 -13.34 -9.02
C ARG A 23 -9.86 -13.22 -7.79
N PRO A 24 -9.35 -14.33 -7.24
CA PRO A 24 -8.37 -14.27 -6.16
C PRO A 24 -7.16 -13.49 -6.68
N MET A 25 -6.85 -12.42 -5.96
CA MET A 25 -5.73 -11.52 -6.18
C MET A 25 -4.45 -12.34 -5.98
N THR A 26 -3.76 -12.69 -7.06
CA THR A 26 -2.44 -13.32 -7.00
C THR A 26 -1.47 -12.30 -6.44
N ALA A 27 -1.18 -12.40 -5.14
CA ALA A 27 -0.67 -11.35 -4.28
C ALA A 27 0.72 -10.78 -4.64
N SER A 28 1.50 -11.46 -5.48
CA SER A 28 2.86 -10.98 -5.80
C SER A 28 2.85 -9.92 -6.93
N THR A 29 2.15 -10.15 -8.04
CA THR A 29 2.10 -9.16 -9.13
C THR A 29 1.24 -7.94 -8.80
N ASP A 30 0.15 -8.12 -8.04
CA ASP A 30 -0.73 -7.00 -7.70
C ASP A 30 -0.11 -6.04 -6.66
N LEU A 31 0.70 -6.56 -5.73
CA LEU A 31 1.36 -5.73 -4.73
C LEU A 31 2.52 -4.93 -5.32
N ASP A 32 3.37 -5.57 -6.13
CA ASP A 32 4.50 -4.87 -6.76
C ASP A 32 4.02 -3.79 -7.73
N ASP A 33 3.00 -4.10 -8.54
CA ASP A 33 2.34 -3.11 -9.40
C ASP A 33 1.70 -1.98 -8.56
N THR A 34 1.08 -2.31 -7.42
CA THR A 34 0.51 -1.31 -6.50
C THR A 34 1.59 -0.38 -5.94
N LEU A 35 2.72 -0.92 -5.47
CA LEU A 35 3.82 -0.14 -4.91
C LEU A 35 4.48 0.73 -5.99
N ALA A 36 4.71 0.21 -7.19
CA ALA A 36 5.21 0.97 -8.33
C ALA A 36 4.26 2.13 -8.69
N ASN A 37 2.95 1.89 -8.69
CA ASN A 37 1.95 2.93 -8.93
C ASN A 37 1.93 4.00 -7.82
N ILE A 38 2.14 3.62 -6.55
CA ILE A 38 2.27 4.59 -5.45
C ILE A 38 3.54 5.42 -5.64
N ARG A 39 4.68 4.79 -5.94
CA ARG A 39 5.97 5.46 -6.21
C ARG A 39 5.82 6.48 -7.34
N ALA A 40 5.25 6.08 -8.47
CA ALA A 40 5.03 6.94 -9.63
C ALA A 40 4.15 8.16 -9.29
N ARG A 41 3.07 7.97 -8.51
CA ARG A 41 2.23 9.09 -8.06
C ARG A 41 2.98 10.04 -7.12
N ALA A 42 3.80 9.51 -6.22
CA ALA A 42 4.60 10.32 -5.30
C ALA A 42 5.68 11.12 -6.05
N GLU A 43 6.34 10.52 -7.04
CA GLU A 43 7.36 11.19 -7.86
C GLU A 43 6.77 12.27 -8.76
N ALA A 44 5.59 12.02 -9.36
CA ALA A 44 4.89 12.98 -10.19
C ALA A 44 4.29 14.15 -9.40
N ALA A 45 4.11 14.01 -8.09
CA ALA A 45 3.67 15.10 -7.24
C ALA A 45 4.77 16.17 -7.11
N THR A 46 4.33 17.43 -6.93
CA THR A 46 5.22 18.58 -6.75
C THR A 46 6.37 18.27 -5.79
N PRO A 47 7.63 18.57 -6.13
CA PRO A 47 8.75 18.39 -5.21
C PRO A 47 8.50 19.05 -3.85
N GLY A 48 8.86 18.35 -2.79
CA GLY A 48 8.83 18.87 -1.42
C GLY A 48 10.19 19.45 -1.00
N PRO A 49 10.35 19.85 0.27
CA PRO A 49 9.29 19.84 1.29
C PRO A 49 8.22 20.90 1.00
N TRP A 50 6.97 20.54 1.24
CA TRP A 50 5.89 21.53 1.25
C TRP A 50 5.86 22.19 2.63
N ARG A 51 5.38 23.43 2.70
CA ARG A 51 5.27 24.19 3.95
C ARG A 51 3.82 24.35 4.36
N VAL A 52 3.60 24.49 5.65
CA VAL A 52 2.31 24.84 6.25
C VAL A 52 2.35 26.30 6.68
N ASP A 53 1.29 27.07 6.42
CA ASP A 53 1.16 28.45 6.90
C ASP A 53 0.37 28.55 8.22
N GLU A 54 0.25 29.77 8.74
CA GLU A 54 -0.38 30.09 10.03
C GLU A 54 -1.87 29.71 10.13
N ILE A 55 -2.50 29.42 8.99
CA ILE A 55 -3.90 29.01 8.90
C ILE A 55 -4.03 27.63 8.25
N ALA A 56 -2.99 26.81 8.42
CA ALA A 56 -2.94 25.40 8.05
C ALA A 56 -3.19 25.11 6.55
N ARG A 57 -2.70 25.99 5.67
CA ARG A 57 -2.64 25.73 4.24
C ARG A 57 -1.30 25.14 3.86
N VAL A 58 -1.32 24.20 2.93
CA VAL A 58 -0.12 23.56 2.39
C VAL A 58 0.29 24.25 1.10
N TRP A 59 1.54 24.69 1.06
CA TRP A 59 2.13 25.41 -0.07
C TRP A 59 3.38 24.70 -0.56
N ALA A 60 3.58 24.72 -1.88
CA ALA A 60 4.85 24.36 -2.49
C ALA A 60 5.51 25.60 -3.06
N ASP A 61 6.79 25.79 -2.76
CA ASP A 61 7.60 26.85 -3.36
C ASP A 61 7.83 26.57 -4.85
N ARG A 62 7.61 27.60 -5.67
CA ARG A 62 7.92 27.58 -7.10
C ARG A 62 9.33 28.10 -7.36
N ASP A 63 9.80 29.01 -6.52
CA ASP A 63 11.15 29.56 -6.52
C ASP A 63 11.77 29.37 -5.12
N PRO A 64 13.00 28.85 -5.01
CA PRO A 64 13.78 28.82 -3.77
C PRO A 64 13.86 30.16 -3.01
N ALA A 65 13.63 31.30 -3.68
CA ALA A 65 13.60 32.63 -3.04
C ALA A 65 12.30 32.91 -2.25
N GLY A 66 11.27 32.04 -2.32
CA GLY A 66 10.08 32.08 -1.46
C GLY A 66 9.01 33.11 -1.83
N TRP A 67 9.20 33.89 -2.89
CA TRP A 67 8.26 34.93 -3.33
C TRP A 67 7.16 34.41 -4.29
N ASP A 68 7.33 33.20 -4.83
CA ASP A 68 6.36 32.54 -5.70
C ASP A 68 6.09 31.13 -5.17
N ALA A 69 4.84 30.88 -4.79
CA ALA A 69 4.39 29.60 -4.27
C ALA A 69 2.96 29.34 -4.73
N PHE A 70 2.61 28.06 -4.84
CA PHE A 70 1.27 27.66 -5.19
C PHE A 70 0.66 26.74 -4.15
N HIS A 71 -0.65 26.84 -4.07
CA HIS A 71 -1.45 26.18 -3.07
C HIS A 71 -1.64 24.69 -3.41
N ILE A 72 -1.27 23.80 -2.49
CA ILE A 72 -1.40 22.34 -2.64
C ILE A 72 -2.73 21.87 -2.05
N ALA A 73 -3.01 22.26 -0.81
CA ALA A 73 -4.18 21.80 -0.07
C ALA A 73 -4.58 22.79 1.03
N ALA A 74 -5.88 22.89 1.29
CA ALA A 74 -6.47 23.51 2.48
C ALA A 74 -7.80 22.85 2.78
N CYS A 75 -8.18 22.79 4.06
CA CYS A 75 -9.56 22.55 4.46
C CYS A 75 -10.23 23.91 4.62
N HIS A 76 -11.37 24.07 3.94
CA HIS A 76 -12.21 25.23 4.12
C HIS A 76 -13.65 24.78 4.27
N ASP A 77 -14.37 25.35 5.23
CA ASP A 77 -15.83 25.23 5.26
C ASP A 77 -16.46 25.99 4.07
N SER A 78 -17.79 25.88 3.94
CA SER A 78 -18.53 26.52 2.84
C SER A 78 -18.46 28.06 2.83
N VAL A 79 -17.90 28.69 3.86
CA VAL A 79 -17.69 30.13 3.97
C VAL A 79 -16.20 30.53 4.03
N GLY A 80 -15.28 29.60 3.76
CA GLY A 80 -13.85 29.87 3.64
C GLY A 80 -13.10 29.93 4.97
N ARG A 81 -13.68 29.44 6.07
CA ARG A 81 -13.01 29.32 7.37
C ARG A 81 -12.19 28.03 7.41
N ALA A 82 -11.03 28.09 8.05
CA ALA A 82 -10.27 26.90 8.45
C ALA A 82 -11.16 25.97 9.30
N CYS A 83 -11.10 24.67 9.04
CA CYS A 83 -11.76 23.64 9.84
C CYS A 83 -10.96 23.40 11.15
N ASP A 84 -11.59 22.82 12.18
CA ASP A 84 -10.98 22.69 13.51
C ASP A 84 -9.81 21.67 13.57
N ASP A 85 -9.64 20.82 12.55
CA ASP A 85 -8.61 19.77 12.45
C ASP A 85 -7.48 20.11 11.43
N ASP A 86 -7.33 21.38 11.06
CA ASP A 86 -6.54 21.74 9.87
C ASP A 86 -5.03 21.56 10.03
N GLU A 87 -4.48 21.85 11.21
CA GLU A 87 -3.02 21.87 11.42
C GLU A 87 -2.39 20.48 11.26
N ALA A 88 -2.94 19.47 11.94
CA ALA A 88 -2.41 18.10 11.86
C ALA A 88 -2.58 17.49 10.46
N ASN A 89 -3.69 17.77 9.78
CA ASN A 89 -3.90 17.32 8.40
C ASN A 89 -2.95 18.02 7.42
N ALA A 90 -2.73 19.33 7.60
CA ALA A 90 -1.81 20.09 6.78
C ALA A 90 -0.37 19.62 6.97
N GLU A 91 0.05 19.37 8.21
CA GLU A 91 1.38 18.82 8.53
C GLU A 91 1.55 17.42 7.90
N PHE A 92 0.57 16.53 8.07
CA PHE A 92 0.60 15.21 7.43
C PHE A 92 0.75 15.30 5.91
N ILE A 93 -0.06 16.15 5.25
CA ILE A 93 0.00 16.34 3.79
C ILE A 93 1.35 16.93 3.38
N ALA A 94 1.87 17.92 4.12
CA ALA A 94 3.13 18.59 3.83
C ALA A 94 4.32 17.60 3.86
N HIS A 95 4.29 16.66 4.81
CA HIS A 95 5.32 15.64 4.96
C HIS A 95 5.16 14.43 4.04
N ALA A 96 3.93 14.15 3.56
CA ALA A 96 3.65 12.98 2.73
C ALA A 96 4.57 12.87 1.50
N ARG A 97 4.96 13.99 0.88
CA ARG A 97 5.86 14.00 -0.29
C ARG A 97 7.28 13.51 0.02
N ALA A 98 7.74 13.64 1.27
CA ALA A 98 9.03 13.14 1.72
C ALA A 98 8.90 11.74 2.35
N ASP A 99 7.86 11.53 3.16
CA ASP A 99 7.70 10.29 3.93
C ASP A 99 7.28 9.11 3.07
N VAL A 100 6.38 9.27 2.09
CA VAL A 100 5.92 8.14 1.27
C VAL A 100 7.08 7.54 0.46
N PRO A 101 7.91 8.32 -0.29
CA PRO A 101 9.07 7.76 -0.97
C PRO A 101 10.06 7.08 0.00
N ARG A 102 10.33 7.70 1.16
CA ARG A 102 11.22 7.12 2.17
C ARG A 102 10.72 5.77 2.69
N LEU A 103 9.41 5.64 2.93
CA LEU A 103 8.82 4.38 3.37
C LEU A 103 8.90 3.30 2.28
N LEU A 104 8.75 3.66 1.01
CA LEU A 104 8.91 2.72 -0.11
C LEU A 104 10.37 2.25 -0.24
N ASP A 105 11.34 3.15 -0.09
CA ASP A 105 12.76 2.77 -0.12
C ASP A 105 13.11 1.83 1.04
N LEU A 106 12.61 2.10 2.25
CA LEU A 106 12.79 1.21 3.40
C LEU A 106 12.12 -0.16 3.20
N LEU A 107 10.96 -0.20 2.52
CA LEU A 107 10.28 -1.45 2.21
C LEU A 107 11.08 -2.27 1.20
N ASP A 108 11.66 -1.63 0.18
CA ASP A 108 12.54 -2.29 -0.80
C ASP A 108 13.79 -2.86 -0.10
N GLU A 109 14.42 -2.10 0.79
CA GLU A 109 15.55 -2.57 1.60
C GLU A 109 15.19 -3.80 2.46
N GLN A 110 14.02 -3.79 3.11
CA GLN A 110 13.54 -4.93 3.90
C GLN A 110 13.28 -6.16 3.04
N ARG A 111 12.67 -5.98 1.85
CA ARG A 111 12.44 -7.06 0.89
C ARG A 111 13.75 -7.68 0.40
N ASP A 112 14.77 -6.85 0.15
CA ASP A 112 16.10 -7.33 -0.22
C ASP A 112 16.77 -8.13 0.91
N VAL A 113 16.59 -7.71 2.18
CA VAL A 113 17.07 -8.49 3.34
C VAL A 113 16.38 -9.85 3.39
N ILE A 114 15.06 -9.88 3.27
CA ILE A 114 14.28 -11.12 3.30
C ILE A 114 14.71 -12.05 2.16
N ALA A 115 14.88 -11.54 0.94
CA ALA A 115 15.33 -12.31 -0.21
C ALA A 115 16.72 -12.94 0.02
N ARG A 116 17.65 -12.21 0.67
CA ARG A 116 18.97 -12.76 1.02
C ARG A 116 18.87 -13.88 2.05
N VAL A 117 18.03 -13.73 3.08
CA VAL A 117 17.82 -14.78 4.08
C VAL A 117 17.16 -16.01 3.44
N GLN A 118 16.17 -15.82 2.57
CA GLN A 118 15.55 -16.90 1.81
C GLN A 118 16.56 -17.65 0.94
N ALA A 119 17.49 -16.94 0.29
CA ALA A 119 18.54 -17.57 -0.51
C ALA A 119 19.46 -18.45 0.36
N LEU A 120 19.95 -17.94 1.49
CA LEU A 120 20.80 -18.70 2.42
C LEU A 120 20.07 -19.92 3.00
N ALA A 121 18.82 -19.76 3.42
CA ALA A 121 18.01 -20.86 3.92
C ALA A 121 17.77 -21.93 2.84
N SER A 122 17.58 -21.51 1.59
CA SER A 122 17.45 -22.41 0.45
C SER A 122 18.75 -23.18 0.16
N GLU A 123 19.91 -22.53 0.28
CA GLU A 123 21.21 -23.20 0.16
C GLU A 123 21.37 -24.29 1.21
N TRP A 124 21.05 -24.00 2.48
CA TRP A 124 21.11 -25.00 3.55
C TRP A 124 20.11 -26.13 3.35
N ALA A 125 18.87 -25.82 3.00
CA ALA A 125 17.80 -26.81 2.82
C ALA A 125 18.05 -27.78 1.66
N HIS A 126 18.78 -27.35 0.62
CA HIS A 126 18.98 -28.13 -0.61
C HIS A 126 20.42 -28.61 -0.80
N GLN A 127 21.28 -28.46 0.21
CA GLN A 127 22.63 -28.99 0.13
C GLN A 127 22.62 -30.53 0.10
N PRO A 128 23.61 -31.17 -0.54
CA PRO A 128 23.73 -32.62 -0.52
C PRO A 128 24.01 -33.12 0.90
N THR A 129 23.32 -34.18 1.32
CA THR A 129 23.61 -34.86 2.59
C THR A 129 24.91 -35.66 2.49
N ASP A 130 25.70 -35.62 3.56
CA ASP A 130 26.78 -36.57 3.86
C ASP A 130 26.45 -37.49 5.05
N TYR A 131 25.21 -37.40 5.55
CA TYR A 131 24.64 -38.13 6.69
C TYR A 131 25.33 -37.89 8.03
N ASP A 132 26.03 -36.77 8.20
CA ASP A 132 26.47 -36.31 9.52
C ASP A 132 25.40 -35.49 10.26
N GLU A 133 25.49 -35.43 11.58
CA GLU A 133 24.46 -34.76 12.40
C GLU A 133 24.39 -33.24 12.10
N ASP A 134 25.52 -32.62 11.77
CA ASP A 134 25.62 -31.18 11.55
C ASP A 134 24.97 -30.76 10.22
N THR A 135 25.18 -31.52 9.14
CA THR A 135 24.60 -31.28 7.81
C THR A 135 23.09 -31.53 7.82
N GLU A 136 22.64 -32.62 8.49
CA GLU A 136 21.21 -32.89 8.66
C GLU A 136 20.52 -31.78 9.47
N GLN A 137 21.18 -31.25 10.50
CA GLN A 137 20.66 -30.12 11.27
C GLN A 137 20.57 -28.84 10.42
N GLN A 138 21.60 -28.52 9.62
CA GLN A 138 21.56 -27.36 8.73
C GLN A 138 20.43 -27.46 7.69
N ILE A 139 20.23 -28.64 7.09
CA ILE A 139 19.11 -28.89 6.16
C ILE A 139 17.77 -28.66 6.86
N ALA A 140 17.60 -29.21 8.06
CA ALA A 140 16.39 -29.02 8.86
C ALA A 140 16.15 -27.53 9.21
N ASP A 141 17.19 -26.80 9.60
CA ASP A 141 17.14 -25.37 9.91
C ASP A 141 16.80 -24.53 8.68
N GLY A 142 17.38 -24.86 7.53
CA GLY A 142 17.06 -24.22 6.24
C GLY A 142 15.57 -24.37 5.91
N HIS A 143 15.01 -25.58 6.05
CA HIS A 143 13.58 -25.81 5.86
C HIS A 143 12.72 -25.04 6.86
N ALA A 144 13.11 -25.00 8.13
CA ALA A 144 12.39 -24.27 9.17
C ALA A 144 12.36 -22.75 8.87
N LEU A 145 13.49 -22.18 8.44
CA LEU A 145 13.58 -20.77 8.04
C LEU A 145 12.69 -20.46 6.83
N LEU A 146 12.70 -21.30 5.80
CA LEU A 146 11.83 -21.12 4.63
C LEU A 146 10.35 -21.17 5.02
N ALA A 147 9.95 -22.13 5.86
CA ALA A 147 8.58 -22.25 6.35
C ALA A 147 8.13 -21.00 7.14
N ALA A 148 9.01 -20.46 7.99
CA ALA A 148 8.74 -19.24 8.74
C ALA A 148 8.59 -18.01 7.83
N LEU A 149 9.41 -17.91 6.78
CA LEU A 149 9.38 -16.78 5.83
C LEU A 149 8.16 -16.82 4.90
N ASP A 150 7.64 -18.01 4.58
CA ASP A 150 6.42 -18.19 3.79
C ASP A 150 5.13 -17.95 4.59
N GLY A 151 5.24 -17.67 5.89
CA GLY A 151 4.10 -17.42 6.77
C GLY A 151 3.34 -18.68 7.17
N ALA A 152 3.94 -19.86 7.05
CA ALA A 152 3.39 -21.08 7.62
C ALA A 152 3.62 -21.05 9.14
N ASP A 153 2.59 -20.68 9.90
CA ASP A 153 2.53 -20.85 11.36
C ASP A 153 2.90 -22.30 11.72
N THR A 154 4.10 -22.53 12.27
CA THR A 154 4.47 -23.81 12.90
C THR A 154 4.05 -23.84 14.36
N THR A 155 2.92 -23.22 14.71
CA THR A 155 2.36 -23.21 16.07
C THR A 155 0.89 -23.58 16.07
N THR A 156 0.58 -24.86 15.84
CA THR A 156 -0.53 -25.56 16.50
C THR A 156 -0.25 -27.06 16.50
N THR A 157 0.68 -27.49 17.35
CA THR A 157 0.55 -28.81 18.00
C THR A 157 0.00 -28.51 19.38
N ASP A 158 -1.33 -28.43 19.46
CA ASP A 158 -2.02 -28.34 20.75
C ASP A 158 -1.83 -29.69 21.46
N GLY A 159 -1.21 -29.62 22.64
CA GLY A 159 -0.96 -30.75 23.50
C GLY A 159 -2.30 -31.29 24.00
N SER A 160 -2.72 -32.42 23.42
CA SER A 160 -3.77 -33.25 23.98
C SER A 160 -3.28 -33.87 25.29
N GLU A 161 -3.50 -33.19 26.41
CA GLU A 161 -3.68 -33.83 27.71
C GLU A 161 -4.88 -33.21 28.45
N ALA A 162 -5.99 -33.96 28.45
CA ALA A 162 -7.01 -33.95 29.49
C ALA A 162 -7.67 -35.34 29.55
#